data_AF-A0A1F8NI81-F1
#
_entry.id   AF-A0A1F8NI81-F1
#
_cell.length_a   1.000
_cell.length_b   1.000
_cell.length_c   1.000
_cell.angle_alpha   90.00
_cell.angle_beta   90.00
_cell.angle_gamma   90.00
#
_symmetry.space_group_name_H-M   'P 1'
#
loop_
_entity.id
_entity.type
_entity.pdbx_description
1 polymer ?
#
loop_
_entity_poly.entity_id
_entity_poly.type
_entity_poly.pdbx_seq_one_letter_code
_entity_poly.pdbx_strand_id
1 'polypeptide(L)'
;MSEKWPRFPLRLDFDVTELPSLLSVSYDSSLWSELGERCLACAMCTNVCPTCYCFNVVDEVDFTLSAGKRLRIWDSCQLDKFATVAGGHNFRATRANRQRHRFFRKGKYQTDAFGLLGCVGCGRCAQACLVDITPVDTFNELYRRHANGGGKEAQA
;
A
#
# COMPACT_ATOMS: atom_id res chain seq x y z
N MET A 1 -5.26 12.33 -28.81
CA MET A 1 -4.79 12.19 -27.41
C MET A 1 -4.50 13.58 -26.85
N SER A 2 -4.79 13.85 -25.57
CA SER A 2 -4.65 15.19 -24.96
C SER A 2 -3.19 15.67 -24.92
N GLU A 3 -2.95 16.97 -25.12
CA GLU A 3 -1.62 17.62 -25.01
C GLU A 3 -0.93 17.41 -23.65
N LYS A 4 -1.69 17.04 -22.62
CA LYS A 4 -1.18 16.77 -21.27
C LYS A 4 -0.52 15.40 -21.15
N TRP A 5 -0.75 14.48 -22.09
CA TRP A 5 -0.32 13.08 -22.00
C TRP A 5 1.21 12.88 -21.83
N PRO A 6 2.09 13.68 -22.45
CA PRO A 6 3.53 13.60 -22.23
C PRO A 6 3.95 13.94 -20.80
N ARG A 7 3.12 14.65 -20.02
CA ARG A 7 3.41 15.04 -18.63
C ARG A 7 3.19 13.91 -17.62
N PHE A 8 2.62 12.79 -18.05
CA PHE A 8 2.36 11.61 -17.23
C PHE A 8 3.30 10.47 -17.67
N PRO A 9 4.54 10.42 -17.13
CA PRO A 9 5.56 9.46 -17.57
C PRO A 9 5.29 8.04 -17.06
N LEU A 10 4.68 7.91 -15.87
CA LEU A 10 4.36 6.60 -15.29
C LEU A 10 3.07 6.05 -15.90
N ARG A 11 3.16 4.88 -16.53
CA ARG A 11 2.01 4.18 -17.13
C ARG A 11 2.06 2.69 -16.83
N LEU A 12 0.87 2.10 -16.67
CA LEU A 12 0.76 0.65 -16.59
C LEU A 12 0.99 0.03 -17.98
N ASP A 13 1.64 -1.12 -17.99
CA ASP A 13 1.92 -1.88 -19.22
C ASP A 13 0.76 -2.83 -19.60
N PHE A 14 -0.32 -2.80 -18.84
CA PHE A 14 -1.49 -3.69 -18.92
C PHE A 14 -2.76 -2.93 -18.53
N ASP A 15 -3.94 -3.54 -18.73
CA ASP A 15 -5.20 -2.87 -18.44
C ASP A 15 -5.47 -2.79 -16.92
N VAL A 16 -5.94 -1.63 -16.47
CA VAL A 16 -6.18 -1.38 -15.03
C VAL A 16 -7.20 -2.34 -14.41
N THR A 17 -8.12 -2.88 -15.20
CA THR A 17 -9.14 -3.84 -14.76
C THR A 17 -8.54 -5.19 -14.34
N GLU A 18 -7.31 -5.50 -14.78
CA GLU A 18 -6.61 -6.74 -14.43
C GLU A 18 -5.94 -6.68 -13.04
N LEU A 19 -5.84 -5.49 -12.41
CA LEU A 19 -5.17 -5.30 -11.12
C LEU A 19 -5.64 -6.25 -10.01
N PRO A 20 -6.95 -6.47 -9.77
CA PRO A 20 -7.41 -7.38 -8.72
C PRO A 20 -6.95 -8.82 -8.96
N SER A 21 -6.98 -9.29 -10.21
CA SER A 21 -6.54 -10.65 -10.58
C SER A 21 -5.02 -10.78 -10.44
N LEU A 22 -4.28 -9.81 -10.99
CA LEU A 22 -2.82 -9.75 -10.88
C LEU A 22 -2.34 -9.78 -9.42
N LEU A 23 -2.97 -8.99 -8.55
CA LEU A 23 -2.63 -8.95 -7.14
C LEU A 23 -2.94 -10.28 -6.46
N SER A 24 -4.05 -10.94 -6.81
CA SER A 24 -4.42 -12.23 -6.23
C SER A 24 -3.37 -13.31 -6.52
N VAL A 25 -2.92 -13.42 -7.77
CA VAL A 25 -1.89 -14.40 -8.16
C VAL A 25 -0.49 -14.01 -7.68
N SER A 26 -0.27 -12.74 -7.35
CA SER A 26 1.02 -12.21 -6.89
C SER A 26 1.15 -12.13 -5.36
N TYR A 27 0.26 -12.77 -4.59
CA TYR A 27 0.22 -12.60 -3.13
C TYR A 27 1.54 -12.99 -2.44
N ASP A 28 2.17 -14.05 -2.93
CA ASP A 28 3.43 -14.61 -2.42
C ASP A 28 4.66 -14.23 -3.26
N SER A 29 4.53 -13.21 -4.13
CA SER A 29 5.65 -12.73 -4.93
C SER A 29 6.83 -12.28 -4.06
N SER A 30 8.04 -12.72 -4.42
CA SER A 30 9.30 -12.28 -3.78
C SER A 30 9.52 -10.77 -3.83
N LEU A 31 8.85 -10.06 -4.76
CA LEU A 31 8.88 -8.61 -4.86
C LEU A 31 8.50 -7.92 -3.54
N TRP A 32 7.60 -8.51 -2.75
CA TRP A 32 7.22 -7.94 -1.47
C TRP A 32 8.39 -7.88 -0.48
N SER A 33 9.28 -8.88 -0.49
CA SER A 33 10.49 -8.87 0.32
C SER A 33 11.45 -7.78 -0.13
N GLU A 34 11.72 -7.70 -1.44
CA GLU A 34 12.60 -6.69 -2.05
C GLU A 34 12.12 -5.26 -1.75
N LEU A 35 10.81 -5.01 -1.88
CA LEU A 35 10.21 -3.72 -1.52
C LEU A 35 10.29 -3.46 -0.01
N GLY A 36 10.14 -4.50 0.80
CA GLY A 36 10.27 -4.43 2.26
C GLY A 36 11.67 -4.05 2.71
N GLU A 37 12.71 -4.57 2.05
CA GLU A 37 14.12 -4.28 2.32
C GLU A 37 14.46 -2.81 2.00
N ARG A 38 14.00 -2.33 0.83
CA ARG A 38 14.17 -0.94 0.38
C ARG A 38 13.37 0.07 1.20
N CYS A 39 12.16 -0.29 1.64
CA CYS A 39 11.22 0.66 2.26
C CYS A 39 11.74 1.20 3.60
N LEU A 40 11.79 2.51 3.77
CA LEU A 40 12.21 3.14 5.03
C LEU A 40 11.11 3.17 6.12
N ALA A 41 9.92 2.62 5.85
CA ALA A 41 8.75 2.68 6.74
C ALA A 41 8.36 4.11 7.20
N CYS A 42 8.71 5.14 6.42
CA CYS A 42 8.53 6.56 6.79
C CYS A 42 7.09 7.10 6.61
N ALA A 43 6.16 6.27 6.14
CA ALA A 43 4.74 6.63 5.93
C ALA A 43 4.43 7.79 4.96
N MET A 44 5.43 8.42 4.33
CA MET A 44 5.18 9.54 3.39
C MET A 44 4.19 9.17 2.29
N CYS A 45 4.29 7.96 1.75
CA CYS A 45 3.45 7.49 0.66
C CYS A 45 1.95 7.39 1.00
N THR A 46 1.60 7.22 2.28
CA THR A 46 0.21 7.17 2.75
C THR A 46 -0.24 8.54 3.24
N ASN A 47 0.63 9.31 3.88
CA ASN A 47 0.31 10.65 4.41
C ASN A 47 0.01 11.67 3.31
N VAL A 48 0.66 11.57 2.14
CA VAL A 48 0.40 12.49 1.00
C VAL A 48 -0.70 11.99 0.05
N CYS A 49 -1.20 10.76 0.26
CA CYS A 49 -2.13 10.13 -0.66
C CYS A 49 -3.58 10.55 -0.34
N PRO A 50 -4.32 11.14 -1.30
CA PRO A 50 -5.67 11.65 -1.04
C PRO A 50 -6.72 10.55 -0.81
N THR A 51 -6.41 9.29 -1.16
CA THR A 51 -7.31 8.14 -0.95
C THR A 51 -6.88 7.26 0.21
N CYS A 52 -5.88 7.66 0.98
CA CYS A 52 -5.51 7.00 2.24
C CYS A 52 -6.30 7.60 3.38
N TYR A 53 -6.79 6.75 4.28
CA TYR A 53 -7.62 7.17 5.41
C TYR A 53 -7.30 6.38 6.69
N CYS A 54 -6.03 5.99 6.85
CA CYS A 54 -5.57 5.29 8.05
C CYS A 54 -5.60 6.25 9.25
N PHE A 55 -6.10 5.80 10.39
CA PHE A 55 -6.15 6.60 11.61
C PHE A 55 -5.90 5.71 12.82
N ASN A 56 -5.52 6.35 13.93
CA ASN A 56 -5.43 5.72 15.24
C ASN A 56 -6.37 6.44 16.21
N VAL A 57 -6.69 5.76 17.32
CA VAL A 57 -7.49 6.28 18.42
C VAL A 57 -6.60 6.33 19.65
N VAL A 58 -6.46 7.50 20.24
CA VAL A 58 -5.66 7.73 21.46
C VAL A 58 -6.57 8.27 22.55
N ASP A 59 -6.41 7.73 23.75
CA ASP A 59 -7.07 8.23 24.95
C ASP A 59 -6.10 9.13 25.70
N GLU A 60 -6.47 10.40 25.90
CA GLU A 60 -5.75 11.37 26.71
C GLU A 60 -6.52 11.59 28.01
N VAL A 61 -5.90 11.29 29.15
CA VAL A 61 -6.47 11.52 30.48
C VAL A 61 -5.98 12.87 31.00
N ASP A 62 -6.85 13.61 31.69
CA ASP A 62 -6.45 14.84 32.37
C ASP A 62 -5.44 14.55 33.50
N PHE A 63 -4.68 15.57 33.90
CA PHE A 63 -3.66 15.43 34.94
C PHE A 63 -4.25 15.05 36.31
N THR A 64 -5.53 15.35 36.54
CA THR A 64 -6.26 15.03 37.77
C THR A 64 -6.83 13.61 37.79
N LEU A 65 -6.73 12.86 36.68
CA LEU A 65 -7.30 11.52 36.48
C LEU A 65 -8.82 11.47 36.70
N SER A 66 -9.51 12.59 36.53
CA SER A 66 -10.94 12.76 36.75
C SER A 66 -11.75 12.75 35.46
N ALA A 67 -11.12 13.09 34.33
CA ALA A 67 -11.74 13.13 33.02
C ALA A 67 -10.74 12.71 31.94
N GLY A 68 -11.26 12.40 30.75
CA GLY A 68 -10.44 12.07 29.60
C GLY A 68 -11.16 12.35 28.30
N LYS A 69 -10.41 12.38 27.21
CA LYS A 69 -10.92 12.53 25.85
C LYS A 69 -10.34 11.45 24.95
N ARG A 70 -11.17 10.95 24.05
CA ARG A 70 -10.80 10.00 23.00
C ARG A 70 -10.64 10.74 21.69
N LEU A 71 -9.43 10.72 21.14
CA LEU A 71 -9.06 11.45 19.93
C LEU A 71 -8.82 10.49 18.77
N ARG A 72 -9.27 10.88 17.58
CA ARG A 72 -8.85 10.25 16.32
C ARG A 72 -7.72 11.07 15.73
N ILE A 73 -6.59 10.43 15.49
CA ILE A 73 -5.41 11.03 14.87
C ILE A 73 -5.06 10.34 13.56
N TRP A 74 -4.50 11.08 12.61
CA TRP A 74 -3.95 10.47 11.39
C TRP A 74 -2.83 9.49 11.74
N ASP A 75 -2.86 8.32 11.12
CA ASP A 75 -1.84 7.30 11.28
C ASP A 75 -1.63 6.60 9.92
N SER A 76 -0.74 5.64 9.85
CA SER A 76 -0.35 5.01 8.59
C SER A 76 -0.13 3.52 8.74
N CYS A 77 -0.72 2.75 7.82
CA CYS A 77 -0.51 1.31 7.73
C CYS A 77 0.94 0.89 7.41
N GLN A 78 1.83 1.84 7.14
CA GLN A 78 3.26 1.60 6.94
C GLN A 78 4.07 1.72 8.24
N LEU A 79 3.52 2.36 9.27
CA LEU A 79 4.19 2.50 10.57
C LEU A 79 4.14 1.19 11.35
N ASP A 80 5.15 0.99 12.19
CA ASP A 80 5.39 -0.26 12.91
C ASP A 80 4.25 -0.66 13.83
N LYS A 81 3.79 0.30 14.64
CA LYS A 81 2.78 0.05 15.67
C LYS A 81 1.35 0.00 15.14
N PHE A 82 1.12 0.32 13.86
CA PHE A 82 -0.24 0.46 13.32
C PHE A 82 -1.06 -0.84 13.39
N ALA A 83 -0.41 -1.99 13.22
CA ALA A 83 -1.08 -3.29 13.24
C ALA A 83 -0.84 -4.07 14.56
N THR A 84 -0.30 -3.39 15.58
CA THR A 84 -0.11 -3.96 16.91
C THR A 84 -1.45 -3.95 17.66
N VAL A 85 -1.80 -5.08 18.27
CA VAL A 85 -3.01 -5.25 19.09
C VAL A 85 -2.65 -5.64 20.52
N ALA A 86 -3.68 -5.80 21.36
CA ALA A 86 -3.53 -6.24 22.74
C ALA A 86 -2.65 -7.50 22.84
N GLY A 87 -1.77 -7.54 23.85
CA GLY A 87 -0.76 -8.59 24.00
C GLY A 87 0.51 -8.40 23.18
N GLY A 88 0.64 -7.30 22.43
CA GLY A 88 1.85 -6.97 21.65
C GLY A 88 1.95 -7.71 20.32
N HIS A 89 0.93 -8.50 19.94
CA HIS A 89 0.87 -9.15 18.64
C HIS A 89 0.76 -8.13 17.51
N ASN A 90 1.51 -8.33 16.43
CA ASN A 90 1.46 -7.46 15.25
C ASN A 90 1.22 -8.28 13.98
N PHE A 91 0.03 -8.11 13.38
CA PHE A 91 -0.38 -8.85 12.19
C PHE A 91 0.42 -8.47 10.93
N ARG A 92 1.17 -7.37 10.96
CA ARG A 92 1.98 -6.86 9.84
C ARG A 92 3.33 -6.35 10.35
N ALA A 93 4.03 -7.22 11.10
CA ALA A 93 5.33 -6.91 11.68
C ALA A 93 6.39 -6.54 10.63
N THR A 94 6.43 -7.19 9.47
CA THR A 94 7.44 -6.92 8.44
C THR A 94 7.04 -5.76 7.52
N ARG A 95 8.04 -5.00 7.05
CA ARG A 95 7.86 -3.96 6.01
C ARG A 95 7.25 -4.54 4.73
N ALA A 96 7.64 -5.75 4.34
CA ALA A 96 7.07 -6.49 3.21
C ALA A 96 5.55 -6.64 3.34
N ASN A 97 5.06 -7.10 4.50
CA ASN A 97 3.63 -7.28 4.76
C ASN A 97 2.86 -5.96 4.70
N ARG A 98 3.46 -4.85 5.17
CA ARG A 98 2.85 -3.51 5.10
C ARG A 98 2.80 -2.96 3.69
N GLN A 99 3.87 -3.14 2.91
CA GLN A 99 3.91 -2.75 1.50
C GLN A 99 2.86 -3.53 0.71
N ARG A 100 2.82 -4.86 0.85
CA ARG A 100 1.78 -5.72 0.25
C ARG A 100 0.39 -5.22 0.61
N HIS A 101 0.12 -4.96 1.89
CA HIS A 101 -1.18 -4.44 2.33
C HIS A 101 -1.56 -3.12 1.66
N ARG A 102 -0.63 -2.17 1.52
CA ARG A 102 -0.87 -0.90 0.81
C ARG A 102 -1.24 -1.15 -0.64
N PHE A 103 -0.49 -1.96 -1.37
CA PHE A 103 -0.75 -2.19 -2.80
C PHE A 103 -2.05 -2.95 -3.04
N PHE A 104 -2.33 -3.99 -2.24
CA PHE A 104 -3.60 -4.69 -2.28
C PHE A 104 -4.78 -3.77 -1.99
N ARG A 105 -4.66 -2.87 -1.01
CA ARG A 105 -5.72 -1.90 -0.73
C ARG A 105 -5.95 -0.95 -1.89
N LYS A 106 -4.91 -0.60 -2.65
CA LYS A 106 -5.00 0.33 -3.77
C LYS A 106 -5.50 -0.31 -5.06
N GLY A 107 -5.13 -1.57 -5.34
CA GLY A 107 -5.46 -2.24 -6.60
C GLY A 107 -6.53 -3.34 -6.51
N LYS A 108 -6.85 -3.83 -5.29
CA LYS A 108 -7.78 -4.96 -5.10
C LYS A 108 -8.86 -4.69 -4.06
N TYR A 109 -8.52 -4.50 -2.79
CA TYR A 109 -9.52 -4.55 -1.70
C TYR A 109 -10.61 -3.47 -1.81
N GLN A 110 -10.28 -2.27 -2.30
CA GLN A 110 -11.28 -1.22 -2.50
C GLN A 110 -12.20 -1.54 -3.68
N THR A 111 -11.64 -2.12 -4.75
CA THR A 111 -12.39 -2.59 -5.90
C THR A 111 -13.33 -3.72 -5.50
N ASP A 112 -12.84 -4.71 -4.76
CA ASP A 112 -13.65 -5.84 -4.29
C ASP A 112 -14.78 -5.39 -3.34
N ALA A 113 -14.52 -4.41 -2.47
CA ALA A 113 -15.50 -3.97 -1.47
C ALA A 113 -16.52 -2.95 -2.00
N PHE A 114 -16.12 -2.08 -2.92
CA PHE A 114 -16.91 -0.90 -3.32
C PHE A 114 -17.02 -0.71 -4.83
N GLY A 115 -16.39 -1.56 -5.66
CA GLY A 115 -16.32 -1.38 -7.10
C GLY A 115 -15.45 -0.19 -7.55
N LEU A 116 -14.69 0.42 -6.64
CA LEU A 116 -13.89 1.62 -6.88
C LEU A 116 -12.41 1.35 -6.67
N LEU A 117 -11.58 1.79 -7.62
CA LEU A 117 -10.14 1.65 -7.52
C LEU A 117 -9.57 2.56 -6.41
N GLY A 118 -8.75 2.00 -5.53
CA GLY A 118 -8.15 2.74 -4.43
C GLY A 118 -7.02 3.69 -4.86
N CYS A 119 -6.45 3.50 -6.05
CA CYS A 119 -5.44 4.37 -6.66
C CYS A 119 -6.05 5.20 -7.78
N VAL A 120 -5.94 6.53 -7.71
CA VAL A 120 -6.44 7.46 -8.75
C VAL A 120 -5.34 8.01 -9.66
N GLY A 121 -4.12 7.45 -9.59
CA GLY A 121 -3.01 7.88 -10.45
C GLY A 121 -2.45 9.29 -10.17
N CYS A 122 -2.72 9.90 -9.00
CA CYS A 122 -2.31 11.28 -8.71
C CYS A 122 -0.79 11.51 -8.54
N GLY A 123 0.03 10.47 -8.49
CA GLY A 123 1.51 10.57 -8.46
C GLY A 123 2.15 11.08 -7.16
N ARG A 124 1.41 11.68 -6.22
CA ARG A 124 1.98 12.27 -4.98
C ARG A 124 2.86 11.31 -4.17
N CYS A 125 2.44 10.05 -4.07
CA CYS A 125 3.21 9.04 -3.33
C CYS A 125 4.52 8.63 -4.02
N ALA A 126 4.61 8.75 -5.35
CA ALA A 126 5.84 8.51 -6.10
C ALA A 126 6.83 9.66 -5.85
N GLN A 127 6.37 10.91 -5.93
CA GLN A 127 7.20 12.09 -5.66
C GLN A 127 7.73 12.15 -4.23
N ALA A 128 6.97 11.67 -3.25
CA ALA A 128 7.35 11.71 -1.84
C ALA A 128 8.22 10.53 -1.39
N CYS A 129 8.45 9.52 -2.22
CA CYS A 129 9.20 8.34 -1.82
C CYS A 129 10.72 8.58 -1.96
N LEU A 130 11.47 8.43 -0.86
CA LEU A 130 12.93 8.64 -0.85
C LEU A 130 13.73 7.50 -1.50
N VAL A 131 13.06 6.40 -1.85
CA VAL A 131 13.69 5.17 -2.38
C VAL A 131 12.96 4.67 -3.64
N ASP A 132 12.23 5.56 -4.31
CA ASP A 132 11.59 5.32 -5.61
C ASP A 132 10.69 4.08 -5.67
N ILE A 133 9.83 3.90 -4.66
CA ILE A 133 8.77 2.87 -4.67
C ILE A 133 7.47 3.51 -5.16
N THR A 134 7.13 3.26 -6.43
CA THR A 134 5.92 3.78 -7.07
C THR A 134 4.89 2.68 -7.32
N PRO A 135 3.57 2.99 -7.32
CA PRO A 135 2.55 2.02 -7.70
C PRO A 135 2.68 1.49 -9.11
N VAL A 136 2.99 2.35 -10.08
CA VAL A 136 3.10 1.92 -11.48
C VAL A 136 4.23 0.93 -11.65
N ASP A 137 5.44 1.25 -11.18
CA ASP A 137 6.59 0.35 -11.34
C ASP A 137 6.37 -0.98 -10.60
N THR A 138 5.76 -0.92 -9.40
CA THR A 138 5.43 -2.12 -8.63
C THR A 138 4.43 -3.00 -9.37
N PHE A 139 3.36 -2.41 -9.93
CA PHE A 139 2.34 -3.17 -10.64
C PHE A 139 2.87 -3.74 -11.96
N ASN A 140 3.68 -2.98 -12.72
CA ASN A 140 4.31 -3.48 -13.94
C ASN A 140 5.33 -4.59 -13.64
N GLU A 141 6.08 -4.48 -12.54
CA GLU A 141 6.98 -5.53 -12.08
C GLU A 141 6.24 -6.82 -11.76
N LEU A 142 5.13 -6.74 -11.03
CA LEU A 142 4.28 -7.91 -10.77
C LEU A 142 3.75 -8.52 -12.06
N TYR A 143 3.25 -7.68 -12.98
CA TYR A 143 2.74 -8.12 -14.27
C TYR A 143 3.80 -8.85 -15.08
N ARG A 144 5.02 -8.30 -15.14
CA ARG A 144 6.15 -8.92 -15.83
C ARG A 144 6.59 -10.24 -15.19
N ARG A 145 6.64 -10.30 -13.85
CA ARG A 145 6.95 -11.55 -13.13
C ARG A 145 5.91 -12.61 -13.38
N HIS A 146 4.62 -12.24 -13.45
CA HIS A 146 3.56 -13.17 -13.80
C HIS A 146 3.67 -13.66 -15.26
N ALA A 147 3.89 -12.75 -16.22
CA ALA A 147 4.07 -13.09 -17.63
C ALA A 147 5.27 -14.02 -17.86
N ASN A 148 6.37 -13.82 -17.13
CA ASN A 148 7.57 -14.67 -17.22
C ASN A 148 7.49 -15.95 -16.37
N GLY A 149 6.62 -15.96 -15.34
CA GLY A 149 6.45 -17.05 -14.37
C GLY A 149 5.37 -18.07 -14.73
N GLY A 150 4.58 -17.85 -15.79
CA GLY A 150 3.53 -18.76 -16.28
C GLY A 150 3.99 -20.16 -16.74
N GLY A 151 5.26 -20.53 -16.49
CA GLY A 151 5.83 -21.83 -16.81
C GLY A 151 6.37 -22.64 -15.61
N LYS A 152 6.45 -22.10 -14.39
CA LYS A 152 6.97 -22.84 -13.24
C LYS A 152 6.29 -22.40 -11.94
N GLU A 153 5.96 -23.39 -11.12
CA GLU A 153 5.36 -23.28 -9.76
C GLU A 153 3.84 -23.43 -9.69
N ALA A 154 3.35 -24.53 -10.27
CA ALA A 154 2.35 -25.36 -9.61
C ALA A 154 3.03 -26.67 -9.18
N GLN A 155 3.67 -26.71 -8.00
CA GLN A 155 3.88 -27.93 -7.19
C GLN A 155 4.74 -27.64 -5.94
N ALA A 156 4.10 -27.71 -4.77
CA ALA A 156 4.48 -28.56 -3.64
C ALA A 156 3.31 -28.60 -2.64
#